data_AF-A0A6V7JPK9-F1
#
_entry.id   AF-A0A6V7JPK9-F1
#
_cell.length_a   1.000
_cell.length_b   1.000
_cell.length_c   1.000
_cell.angle_alpha   90.00
_cell.angle_beta   90.00
_cell.angle_gamma   90.00
#
_symmetry.space_group_name_H-M   'P 1'
#
loop_
_entity.id
_entity.type
_entity.pdbx_description
1 polymer ?
#
loop_
_entity_poly.entity_id
_entity_poly.type
_entity_poly.pdbx_seq_one_letter_code
_entity_poly.pdbx_strand_id
1 'polypeptide(L)' 'MQVLSVTINFLLVFCAAYSTLASPIVNIRNGALEGTVGVSRNGRQFSAFKGIPYARPPIGKLRFQ' A
#
# COMPACT_ATOMS: atom_id res chain seq x y z
N MET A 1 21.90 6.98 33.27
CA MET A 1 20.83 5.95 33.23
C MET A 1 19.45 6.55 32.92
N GLN A 2 18.99 7.62 33.58
CA GLN A 2 17.67 8.21 33.31
C GLN A 2 17.51 8.89 31.94
N VAL A 3 18.50 9.68 31.49
CA VAL A 3 18.44 10.39 30.20
C VAL A 3 18.34 9.42 29.01
N LEU A 4 19.05 8.30 29.06
CA LEU A 4 19.01 7.25 28.04
C LEU A 4 17.64 6.58 27.96
N SER A 5 16.97 6.38 29.10
CA SER A 5 15.62 5.81 29.15
C SER A 5 14.58 6.76 28.56
N VAL A 6 14.69 8.07 28.82
CA VAL A 6 13.78 9.10 28.29
C VAL A 6 13.90 9.23 26.77
N THR A 7 15.11 9.21 26.22
CA THR A 7 15.32 9.31 24.76
C THR A 7 14.83 8.05 24.03
N ILE A 8 15.04 6.86 24.60
CA ILE A 8 14.49 5.61 24.04
C ILE A 8 12.96 5.64 24.07
N ASN A 9 12.36 6.12 25.16
CA ASN A 9 10.90 6.21 25.25
C ASN A 9 10.33 7.20 24.23
N PHE A 10 10.97 8.36 24.05
CA PHE A 10 10.61 9.33 23.03
C PHE A 10 10.72 8.76 21.61
N LEU A 11 11.79 8.00 21.32
CA LEU A 11 11.98 7.30 20.04
C LEU A 11 10.91 6.23 19.80
N LEU A 12 10.53 5.46 20.83
CA LEU A 12 9.50 4.43 20.73
C LEU A 12 8.11 5.04 20.47
N VAL A 13 7.76 6.13 21.16
CA VAL A 13 6.50 6.86 20.91
C VAL A 13 6.47 7.43 19.50
N PHE A 14 7.59 8.01 19.04
CA PHE A 14 7.71 8.54 17.69
C PHE A 14 7.56 7.42 16.65
N CYS A 15 8.24 6.28 16.82
CA CYS A 15 8.12 5.11 15.94
C CYS A 15 6.66 4.59 15.87
N ALA A 16 6.00 4.46 17.02
CA ALA A 16 4.60 4.02 17.10
C ALA A 16 3.63 4.99 16.39
N ALA A 17 3.93 6.29 16.38
CA ALA A 17 3.12 7.30 15.69
C ALA A 17 3.19 7.19 14.15
N TYR A 18 4.25 6.61 13.59
CA TYR A 18 4.38 6.37 12.15
C TYR A 18 4.00 4.93 11.73
N SER A 19 3.86 4.01 12.69
CA SER A 19 3.40 2.66 12.38
C SER A 19 1.88 2.67 12.18
N THR A 20 1.42 2.76 10.92
CA THR A 20 0.16 2.16 10.39
C THR A 20 -0.22 2.67 8.99
N LEU A 21 0.69 2.56 8.01
CA LEU A 21 0.37 2.76 6.59
C LEU A 21 0.88 1.59 5.75
N ALA A 22 0.58 0.35 6.16
CA ALA A 22 0.91 -0.82 5.35
C ALA A 22 -0.07 -0.92 4.17
N SER A 23 0.44 -0.78 2.95
CA SER A 23 -0.33 -1.01 1.71
C SER A 23 -0.74 -2.49 1.61
N PRO A 24 -1.98 -2.80 1.18
CA PRO A 24 -2.39 -4.17 0.94
C PRO A 24 -1.62 -4.78 -0.24
N ILE A 25 -1.00 -5.95 -0.04
CA ILE A 25 -0.33 -6.72 -1.09
C ILE A 25 -1.13 -7.99 -1.38
N VAL A 26 -1.37 -8.29 -2.66
CA VAL A 26 -2.06 -9.51 -3.11
C VAL A 26 -1.28 -10.18 -4.23
N ASN A 27 -1.22 -11.52 -4.22
CA ASN A 27 -0.61 -12.30 -5.28
C ASN A 27 -1.66 -12.75 -6.30
N ILE A 28 -1.41 -12.48 -7.58
CA ILE A 28 -2.18 -12.96 -8.72
C ILE A 28 -1.30 -13.82 -9.63
N ARG A 29 -1.88 -14.44 -10.66
CA ARG A 29 -1.13 -15.26 -11.64
C ARG A 29 0.01 -14.49 -12.32
N ASN A 30 -0.11 -13.18 -12.45
CA ASN A 30 0.83 -12.32 -13.16
C ASN A 30 1.84 -11.61 -12.23
N GLY A 31 1.84 -11.91 -10.93
CA GLY A 31 2.75 -11.31 -9.94
C GLY A 31 2.05 -10.74 -8.70
N ALA A 32 2.81 -10.02 -7.89
CA ALA A 32 2.28 -9.31 -6.72
C ALA A 32 1.74 -7.93 -7.10
N LEU A 33 0.60 -7.56 -6.51
CA LEU A 33 -0.02 -6.25 -6.65
C LEU A 33 -0.01 -5.53 -5.30
N GLU A 34 0.48 -4.29 -5.31
CA GLU A 34 0.32 -3.36 -4.20
C GLU A 34 -0.90 -2.48 -4.45
N GLY A 35 -1.78 -2.39 -3.47
CA GLY A 35 -2.98 -1.58 -3.49
C GLY A 35 -2.95 -0.47 -2.46
N THR A 36 -4.10 0.15 -2.24
CA THR A 36 -4.30 1.18 -1.21
C THR A 36 -5.55 0.86 -0.39
N VAL A 37 -5.62 1.33 0.85
CA VAL A 37 -6.87 1.29 1.63
C VAL A 37 -7.64 2.58 1.39
N GLY A 38 -8.86 2.47 0.89
CA GLY A 38 -9.78 3.58 0.71
C GLY A 38 -10.96 3.51 1.68
N VAL A 39 -11.71 4.61 1.79
CA VAL A 39 -12.95 4.70 2.57
C VAL A 39 -14.09 5.03 1.62
N SER A 40 -15.16 4.24 1.66
CA SER A 40 -16.36 4.48 0.86
C SER A 40 -17.17 5.66 1.41
N ARG A 41 -18.17 6.13 0.64
CA ARG A 41 -19.07 7.22 1.08
C ARG A 41 -19.79 6.94 2.40
N ASN A 42 -20.04 5.67 2.72
CA ASN A 42 -20.69 5.25 3.98
C ASN A 42 -19.68 4.84 5.08
N GLY A 43 -18.39 5.19 4.93
CA GLY A 43 -17.37 4.95 5.95
C GLY A 43 -16.76 3.54 5.97
N ARG A 44 -17.13 2.66 5.04
CA ARG A 44 -16.56 1.31 4.95
C ARG A 44 -15.16 1.36 4.33
N GLN A 45 -14.19 0.76 5.01
CA GLN A 45 -12.85 0.56 4.45
C GLN A 45 -12.85 -0.54 3.37
N PHE A 46 -12.06 -0.34 2.32
CA PHE A 46 -11.87 -1.32 1.25
C PHE A 46 -10.47 -1.23 0.64
N SER A 47 -9.98 -2.36 0.14
CA SER A 47 -8.73 -2.40 -0.62
C SER A 47 -8.98 -2.03 -2.08
N ALA A 48 -8.22 -1.08 -2.60
CA ALA A 48 -8.32 -0.56 -3.96
C ALA A 48 -7.04 -0.88 -4.75
N PHE A 49 -7.18 -1.65 -5.82
CA PHE A 49 -6.11 -1.96 -6.78
C PHE A 49 -6.50 -1.36 -8.13
N LYS A 50 -5.69 -0.43 -8.65
CA LYS A 50 -6.00 0.36 -9.86
C LYS A 50 -4.94 0.13 -10.92
N GLY A 51 -5.33 0.26 -12.20
CA GLY A 51 -4.38 0.19 -13.33
C GLY A 51 -3.75 -1.19 -13.57
N ILE A 52 -4.37 -2.27 -13.09
CA ILE A 52 -3.86 -3.64 -13.28
C ILE A 52 -3.91 -3.99 -14.78
N PRO A 53 -2.76 -4.26 -15.43
CA PRO A 53 -2.76 -4.65 -16.83
C PRO A 53 -3.34 -6.06 -16.98
N TYR A 54 -4.38 -6.20 -17.79
CA TYR A 54 -5.01 -7.49 -18.09
C TYR A 54 -4.61 -8.05 -19.47
N ALA A 55 -3.98 -7.21 -20.30
CA ALA A 55 -3.53 -7.56 -21.64
C ALA A 55 -2.23 -6.80 -21.95
N ARG A 56 -1.57 -7.19 -23.04
CA ARG A 56 -0.45 -6.40 -23.57
C ARG A 56 -0.99 -5.06 -24.12
N PRO A 57 -0.26 -3.94 -23.94
CA PRO A 57 -0.69 -2.66 -24.51
C PRO A 57 -0.88 -2.76 -26.04
N PRO A 58 -2.00 -2.27 -26.60
CA PRO A 58 -2.34 -2.40 -28.03
C PRO A 58 -1.59 -1.34 -28.87
N ILE A 59 -0.27 -1.38 -28.82
CA ILE A 59 0.62 -0.43 -29.49
C ILE A 59 1.37 -1.09 -30.66
N GLY A 60 1.78 -0.28 -31.65
CA GLY A 60 2.51 -0.76 -32.83
C GLY A 60 1.69 -1.77 -33.64
N LYS A 61 2.27 -2.96 -33.88
CA LYS A 61 1.60 -4.06 -34.60
C LYS A 61 0.37 -4.60 -33.87
N LEU A 62 0.29 -4.44 -32.54
CA LEU A 62 -0.86 -4.86 -31.73
C LEU A 62 -2.03 -3.88 -31.83
N ARG A 63 -1.85 -2.72 -32.47
CA ARG A 63 -2.94 -1.77 -32.69
C ARG A 63 -3.91 -2.40 -33.68
N PHE A 64 -5.18 -2.51 -33.29
CA PHE A 64 -6.25 -3.13 -34.08
C PHE A 64 -6.13 -4.67 -34.23
N GLN A 65 -5.45 -5.34 -33.30
CA GLN A 65 -5.40 -6.81 -33.20
C GLN A 65 -6.12 -7.32 -31.95
#